data_AF-R5CFY5-F1
#
_entry.id   AF-R5CFY5-F1
#
_cell.length_a   1.000
_cell.length_b   1.000
_cell.length_c   1.000
_cell.angle_alpha   90.00
_cell.angle_beta   90.00
_cell.angle_gamma   90.00
#
_symmetry.space_group_name_H-M   'P 1'
#
loop_
_entity.id
_entity.type
_entity.pdbx_description
1 polymer ?
#
loop_
_entity_poly.entity_id
_entity_poly.type
_entity_poly.pdbx_seq_one_letter_code
_entity_poly.pdbx_strand_id
1 'polypeptide(L)'
;MPDIEAMLTSSQRNVNGTAILKLRPLGFECVGVDSADDLLKSKLGEYGEMQHGWTAEEAKGFIKVLSTPLRVYYGIHEDEER
;
A
#
# COMPACT_ATOMS: atom_id res chain seq x y z
N MET A 1 5.62 22.66 -15.76
CA MET A 1 5.44 22.86 -14.30
C MET A 1 3.97 22.78 -13.86
N PRO A 2 2.97 23.30 -14.61
CA PRO A 2 1.55 23.14 -14.26
C PRO A 2 1.08 21.68 -14.12
N ASP A 3 1.66 20.76 -14.89
CA ASP A 3 1.25 19.35 -14.87
C ASP A 3 1.52 18.68 -13.52
N ILE A 4 2.61 19.05 -12.85
CA ILE A 4 2.96 18.51 -11.53
C ILE A 4 2.05 19.11 -10.45
N GLU A 5 1.76 20.41 -10.52
CA GLU A 5 0.84 21.06 -9.57
C GLU A 5 -0.58 20.49 -9.70
N ALA A 6 -1.07 20.28 -10.92
CA ALA A 6 -2.35 19.64 -11.17
C ALA A 6 -2.39 18.20 -10.61
N MET A 7 -1.31 17.43 -10.79
CA MET A 7 -1.16 16.10 -10.17
C MET A 7 -1.21 16.19 -8.64
N LEU A 8 -0.45 17.11 -8.03
CA LEU A 8 -0.43 17.29 -6.59
C LEU A 8 -1.81 17.67 -6.05
N THR A 9 -2.50 18.66 -6.63
CA THR A 9 -3.87 19.00 -6.25
C THR A 9 -4.80 17.79 -6.39
N SER A 10 -4.68 17.04 -7.48
CA SER A 10 -5.50 15.84 -7.69
C SER A 10 -5.24 14.75 -6.65
N SER A 11 -4.00 14.63 -6.15
CA SER A 11 -3.64 13.64 -5.13
C SER A 11 -4.24 13.94 -3.76
N GLN A 12 -4.58 15.21 -3.47
CA GLN A 12 -5.10 15.62 -2.16
C GLN A 12 -6.59 15.35 -1.96
N ARG A 13 -7.32 14.81 -2.95
CA ARG A 13 -8.79 14.64 -2.91
C ARG A 13 -9.32 13.90 -1.67
N ASN A 14 -8.58 12.92 -1.18
CA ASN A 14 -8.96 12.12 0.00
C ASN A 14 -7.96 12.28 1.15
N VAL A 15 -7.06 13.27 1.08
CA VAL A 15 -6.11 13.58 2.16
C VAL A 15 -6.82 14.48 3.17
N ASN A 16 -7.45 13.86 4.16
CA ASN A 16 -8.17 14.55 5.24
C ASN A 16 -7.99 13.85 6.59
N GLY A 17 -8.47 14.49 7.65
CA GLY A 17 -8.44 13.97 9.01
C GLY A 17 -7.50 14.75 9.92
N THR A 18 -7.19 14.16 11.07
CA THR A 18 -6.38 14.76 12.14
C THR A 18 -5.16 13.90 12.41
N ALA A 19 -3.97 14.47 12.30
CA ALA A 19 -2.73 13.86 12.80
C ALA A 19 -2.55 14.22 14.28
N ILE A 20 -2.31 13.23 15.12
CA ILE A 20 -2.11 13.39 16.55
C ILE A 20 -0.61 13.35 16.81
N LEU A 21 -0.06 14.48 17.27
CA LEU A 21 1.38 14.64 17.49
C LEU A 21 1.72 14.77 18.97
N LYS A 22 2.77 14.08 19.39
CA LYS A 22 3.42 14.28 20.68
C LYS A 22 4.63 15.19 20.49
N LEU A 23 4.58 16.38 21.06
CA LEU A 23 5.64 17.37 20.97
C LEU A 23 6.72 17.13 22.04
N ARG A 24 7.97 17.41 21.68
CA ARG A 24 9.15 17.34 22.55
C ARG A 24 10.07 18.53 22.23
N PRO A 25 11.00 18.92 23.12
CA PRO A 25 12.02 19.89 22.76
C PRO A 25 12.75 19.44 21.48
N LEU A 26 12.76 20.31 20.47
CA LEU A 26 13.40 20.09 19.17
C LEU A 26 12.84 18.91 18.34
N GLY A 27 11.62 18.43 18.62
CA GLY A 27 11.04 17.35 17.81
C GLY A 27 9.55 17.09 18.06
N PHE A 28 8.96 16.27 17.19
CA PHE A 28 7.62 15.73 17.37
C PHE A 28 7.57 14.27 16.92
N GLU A 29 6.58 13.55 17.42
CA GLU A 29 6.32 12.15 17.11
C GLU A 29 4.85 12.03 16.70
N CYS A 30 4.55 11.45 15.54
CA CYS A 30 3.18 11.15 15.14
C CYS A 30 2.73 9.90 15.91
N VAL A 31 1.76 10.07 16.81
CA VAL A 31 1.29 9.00 17.70
C VAL A 31 -0.07 8.44 17.28
N GLY A 32 -0.70 9.03 16.26
CA GLY A 32 -1.96 8.53 15.72
C GLY A 32 -2.49 9.39 14.58
N VAL A 33 -3.47 8.84 13.87
CA VAL A 33 -4.21 9.51 12.81
C VAL A 33 -5.68 9.15 12.96
N ASP A 34 -6.55 10.15 12.79
CA ASP A 34 -7.99 9.94 12.70
C ASP A 34 -8.54 10.56 11.40
N SER A 35 -8.87 9.71 10.44
CA SER A 35 -9.39 10.12 9.13
C SER A 35 -10.62 9.29 8.78
N ALA A 36 -11.58 9.92 8.08
CA ALA A 36 -12.73 9.23 7.50
C ALA A 36 -12.34 8.38 6.28
N ASP A 37 -11.26 8.77 5.60
CA ASP A 37 -10.70 8.10 4.42
C ASP A 37 -9.46 7.24 4.77
N ASP A 38 -9.37 6.77 6.03
CA ASP A 38 -8.29 5.91 6.49
C ASP A 38 -8.36 4.51 5.84
N LEU A 39 -7.42 4.23 4.95
CA LEU A 39 -7.34 2.96 4.23
C LEU A 39 -6.97 1.76 5.13
N LEU A 40 -6.42 2.01 6.32
CA LEU A 40 -6.01 0.98 7.28
C LEU A 40 -7.13 0.59 8.25
N LYS A 41 -8.10 1.48 8.52
CA LYS A 41 -9.26 1.19 9.37
C LYS A 41 -10.30 0.26 8.73
N SER A 42 -10.10 -0.15 7.48
CA SER A 42 -11.05 -1.02 6.79
C SER A 42 -11.14 -2.40 7.46
N LYS A 43 -12.33 -3.02 7.42
CA LYS A 43 -12.64 -4.39 7.90
C LYS A 43 -11.76 -5.50 7.28
N LEU A 44 -10.88 -5.16 6.34
CA LEU A 44 -9.93 -6.07 5.70
C LEU A 44 -8.63 -6.21 6.51
N GLY A 45 -8.36 -5.29 7.44
CA GLY A 45 -7.14 -5.21 8.24
C GLY A 45 -7.31 -5.70 9.69
N GLU A 46 -8.26 -6.58 9.98
CA GLU A 46 -8.31 -7.24 11.28
C GLU A 46 -7.16 -8.26 11.36
N TYR A 47 -6.24 -8.08 12.31
CA TYR A 47 -5.31 -9.14 12.70
C TYR A 47 -6.11 -10.21 13.46
N GLY A 48 -6.77 -11.05 12.67
CA GLY A 48 -7.43 -12.28 13.08
C GLY A 48 -7.02 -13.36 12.09
N GLU A 49 -6.92 -14.60 12.55
CA GLU A 49 -6.44 -15.77 11.80
C GLU A 49 -7.26 -16.12 10.54
N MET A 50 -8.21 -15.28 10.14
CA MET A 50 -9.04 -15.43 8.94
C MET A 50 -8.97 -14.17 8.07
N GLN A 51 -8.29 -14.32 6.94
CA GLN A 51 -8.24 -13.31 5.89
C GLN A 51 -9.57 -13.30 5.12
N HIS A 52 -10.41 -12.29 5.38
CA HIS A 52 -11.73 -12.15 4.73
C HIS A 52 -11.69 -11.41 3.38
N GLY A 53 -10.54 -10.87 2.99
CA GLY A 53 -10.41 -10.03 1.78
C GLY A 53 -10.25 -10.80 0.46
N TRP A 54 -9.75 -12.03 0.50
CA TRP A 54 -9.56 -12.89 -0.67
C TRP A 54 -9.41 -14.35 -0.26
N THR A 55 -9.88 -15.23 -1.12
CA THR A 55 -9.73 -16.69 -1.01
C THR A 55 -8.31 -17.14 -1.36
N ALA A 56 -7.96 -18.37 -0.95
CA ALA A 56 -6.67 -18.97 -1.29
C ALA A 56 -6.48 -19.14 -2.81
N GLU A 57 -7.54 -19.42 -3.57
CA GLU A 57 -7.47 -19.57 -5.02
C GLU A 57 -7.24 -18.23 -5.73
N GLU A 58 -7.84 -17.14 -5.26
CA GLU A 58 -7.58 -15.79 -5.78
C GLU A 58 -6.12 -15.38 -5.55
N ALA A 59 -5.57 -15.66 -4.37
CA ALA A 59 -4.15 -15.40 -4.09
C ALA A 59 -3.22 -16.20 -5.02
N LYS A 60 -3.48 -17.50 -5.21
CA LYS A 60 -2.70 -18.33 -6.15
C LYS A 60 -2.80 -17.81 -7.59
N GLY A 61 -4.00 -17.43 -8.02
CA GLY A 61 -4.23 -16.84 -9.34
C GLY A 61 -3.43 -15.55 -9.54
N PHE A 62 -3.51 -14.63 -8.57
CA PHE A 62 -2.77 -13.37 -8.59
C PHE A 62 -1.25 -13.60 -8.65
N ILE A 63 -0.71 -14.48 -7.79
CA ILE A 63 0.72 -14.83 -7.78
C ILE A 63 1.14 -15.39 -9.15
N LYS A 64 0.34 -16.28 -9.75
CA LYS A 64 0.65 -16.88 -11.04
C LYS A 64 0.72 -15.83 -12.15
N VAL A 65 -0.25 -14.92 -12.21
CA VAL A 65 -0.26 -13.84 -13.21
C VAL A 65 0.92 -12.89 -12.99
N LEU A 66 1.10 -12.40 -11.77
CA LEU A 66 2.14 -11.43 -11.44
C LEU A 66 3.56 -11.98 -11.65
N SER A 67 3.77 -13.27 -11.37
CA SER A 67 5.08 -13.92 -11.54
C SER A 67 5.40 -14.29 -12.99
N THR A 68 4.44 -14.23 -13.92
CA THR A 68 4.62 -14.69 -15.31
C THR A 68 5.77 -13.96 -16.03
N PRO A 69 5.87 -12.62 -16.01
CA PRO A 69 6.98 -11.92 -16.69
C PRO A 69 8.35 -12.37 -16.16
N LEU A 70 8.47 -12.53 -14.84
CA LEU A 70 9.72 -12.96 -14.20
C LEU A 70 10.07 -14.41 -14.55
N ARG A 71 9.08 -15.30 -14.62
CA ARG A 71 9.27 -16.68 -15.06
C ARG A 71 9.71 -16.78 -16.51
N VAL A 72 9.18 -15.92 -17.39
CA VAL A 72 9.62 -15.86 -18.79
C VAL A 72 11.06 -15.35 -18.87
N TYR A 73 11.39 -14.30 -18.12
CA TYR A 73 12.74 -13.73 -18.09
C TYR A 73 13.79 -14.78 -17.72
N TYR A 74 13.68 -15.41 -16.56
CA TYR A 74 14.63 -16.43 -16.11
C TYR A 74 14.54 -17.76 -16.87
N GLY A 75 13.41 -18.02 -17.54
CA GLY A 75 13.30 -19.19 -18.42
C GLY A 75 14.05 -19.04 -19.74
N ILE A 76 14.40 -17.82 -20.14
CA ILE A 76 15.22 -17.52 -21.33
C ILE A 76 16.68 -17.30 -20.93
N HIS A 77 16.94 -16.82 -19.71
CA HIS A 77 18.26 -16.48 -19.20
C HIS A 77 18.65 -17.44 -18.07
N GLU A 78 18.96 -18.70 -18.43
CA GLU A 78 19.26 -19.76 -17.46
C GLU A 78 20.52 -19.50 -16.62
N ASP A 79 21.47 -18.71 -17.14
CA ASP A 79 22.74 -18.38 -16.49
C ASP A 79 22.66 -17.11 -15.61
N GLU A 80 21.48 -16.50 -15.47
CA GLU A 80 21.32 -15.23 -14.77
C GLU A 80 21.24 -15.43 -13.24
N GLU A 81 22.19 -14.84 -12.51
CA GLU A 81 22.24 -14.90 -11.05
C GLU A 81 21.14 -14.03 -10.41
N ARG A 82 20.49 -14.55 -9.37
CA ARG A 82 19.41 -13.86 -8.61
C ARG A 82 19.94 -12.89 -7.57
#